data_AF-A0A935VX17-F1
#
_entry.id   AF-A0A935VX17-F1
#
_cell.length_a   1.000
_cell.length_b   1.000
_cell.length_c   1.000
_cell.angle_alpha   90.00
_cell.angle_beta   90.00
_cell.angle_gamma   90.00
#
_symmetry.space_group_name_H-M   'P 1'
#
loop_
_entity.id
_entity.type
_entity.pdbx_description
1 polymer ?
#
loop_
_entity_poly.entity_id
_entity_poly.type
_entity_poly.pdbx_seq_one_letter_code
_entity_poly.pdbx_strand_id
1 'polypeptide(L)'
;MSELLPKEIESILPRISDQEWNKNPTVYAVFKFPLSGWIWFVTEGDAYEDDFCFFGYVVGLEREWGYFCLSELESVDINGIKVCRDEDHVPRPLSECLQQYGIVEN
;
A
#
# COMPACT_ATOMS: atom_id res chain seq x y z
N MET A 1 0.25 -18.59 1.17
CA MET A 1 0.95 -17.31 1.39
C MET A 1 0.57 -16.44 0.21
N SER A 2 0.01 -15.27 0.48
CA SER A 2 -0.46 -14.34 -0.53
C SER A 2 0.70 -13.78 -1.35
N GLU A 3 0.55 -13.67 -2.67
CA GLU A 3 1.58 -13.10 -3.55
C GLU A 3 1.80 -11.60 -3.27
N LEU A 4 0.78 -10.93 -2.73
CA LEU A 4 0.82 -9.52 -2.38
C LEU A 4 1.60 -9.24 -1.09
N LEU A 5 1.58 -10.13 -0.10
CA LEU A 5 2.29 -9.93 1.17
C LEU A 5 3.26 -11.09 1.44
N PRO A 6 4.48 -11.04 0.88
CA PRO A 6 5.52 -11.99 1.26
C PRO A 6 5.99 -11.70 2.69
N LYS A 7 6.46 -12.75 3.39
CA LYS A 7 6.93 -12.67 4.77
C LYS A 7 8.05 -11.64 5.00
N GLU A 8 8.85 -11.37 3.97
CA GLU A 8 9.90 -10.37 4.01
C GLU A 8 9.34 -8.96 4.20
N ILE A 9 8.22 -8.64 3.54
CA ILE A 9 7.54 -7.35 3.68
C ILE A 9 6.80 -7.28 5.02
N GLU A 10 6.11 -8.36 5.40
CA GLU A 10 5.46 -8.47 6.71
C GLU A 10 6.44 -8.21 7.85
N SER A 11 7.68 -8.70 7.75
CA SER A 11 8.69 -8.55 8.80
C SER A 11 9.32 -7.16 8.90
N ILE A 12 9.23 -6.32 7.86
CA ILE A 12 9.79 -4.97 7.86
C ILE A 12 8.74 -3.88 8.08
N LEU A 13 7.45 -4.23 7.95
CA LEU A 13 6.36 -3.29 8.12
C LEU A 13 6.30 -2.81 9.58
N PRO A 14 6.23 -1.49 9.81
CA PRO A 14 5.96 -0.94 11.12
C PRO A 14 4.48 -1.16 11.48
N ARG A 15 4.19 -1.18 12.79
CA ARG A 15 2.81 -1.36 13.26
C ARG A 15 1.98 -0.13 12.95
N ILE A 16 0.67 -0.33 12.87
CA ILE A 16 -0.27 0.78 12.71
C ILE A 16 -0.07 1.77 13.87
N SER A 17 -0.01 3.06 13.54
CA SER A 17 0.29 4.19 14.43
C SER A 17 1.77 4.43 14.79
N ASP A 18 2.73 3.63 14.31
CA ASP A 18 4.16 3.86 14.58
C ASP A 18 4.72 5.14 13.90
N GLN A 19 4.08 5.59 12.82
CA GLN A 19 4.44 6.74 11.98
C GLN A 19 3.41 7.88 12.02
N GLU A 20 2.43 7.87 12.94
CA GLU A 20 1.32 8.84 13.02
C GLU A 20 1.79 10.32 13.02
N TRP A 21 2.92 10.60 13.66
CA TRP A 21 3.48 11.95 13.77
C TRP A 21 4.41 12.34 12.61
N ASN A 22 4.67 11.40 11.69
CA ASN A 22 5.53 11.63 10.54
C ASN A 22 4.71 12.16 9.36
N LYS A 23 4.93 13.44 9.02
CA LYS A 23 4.29 14.09 7.86
C LYS A 23 4.70 13.51 6.51
N ASN A 24 5.79 12.76 6.45
CA ASN A 24 6.32 12.13 5.25
C ASN A 24 6.73 10.69 5.60
N PRO A 25 5.76 9.80 5.88
CA PRO A 25 6.05 8.45 6.33
C PRO A 25 6.73 7.63 5.24
N THR A 26 7.46 6.61 5.68
CA THR A 26 8.13 5.67 4.78
C THR A 26 7.10 4.71 4.22
N VAL A 27 7.10 4.54 2.91
CA VAL A 27 6.29 3.57 2.19
C VAL A 27 7.09 2.29 2.03
N TYR A 28 6.62 1.19 2.58
CA TYR A 28 7.30 -0.11 2.58
C TYR A 28 6.87 -1.01 1.43
N ALA A 29 5.63 -0.85 0.96
CA ALA A 29 5.11 -1.59 -0.19
C ALA A 29 4.19 -0.70 -1.03
N VAL A 30 4.09 -1.02 -2.32
CA VAL A 30 3.16 -0.34 -3.23
C VAL A 30 2.33 -1.40 -3.94
N PHE A 31 1.01 -1.28 -3.84
CA PHE A 31 0.07 -2.07 -4.61
C PHE A 31 -0.54 -1.21 -5.72
N LYS A 32 -0.82 -1.83 -6.86
CA LYS A 32 -1.36 -1.17 -8.04
C LYS A 32 -2.42 -2.04 -8.67
N PHE A 33 -3.49 -1.42 -9.14
CA PHE A 33 -4.47 -2.12 -9.95
C PHE A 33 -4.25 -1.81 -11.43
N PRO A 34 -3.84 -2.78 -12.28
CA PRO A 34 -3.40 -2.50 -13.65
C PRO A 34 -4.46 -1.90 -14.57
N LEU A 35 -5.74 -2.13 -14.27
CA LEU A 35 -6.87 -1.62 -15.06
C LEU A 35 -7.31 -0.21 -14.67
N SER A 36 -6.76 0.35 -13.60
CA SER A 36 -7.06 1.72 -13.18
C SER A 36 -5.80 2.47 -12.77
N GLY A 37 -5.95 3.76 -12.43
CA GLY A 37 -4.91 4.53 -11.78
C GLY A 37 -4.80 4.28 -10.28
N TRP A 38 -5.45 3.23 -9.74
CA TRP A 38 -5.43 2.97 -8.30
C TRP A 38 -4.07 2.48 -7.83
N ILE A 39 -3.55 3.17 -6.82
CA ILE A 39 -2.28 2.87 -6.18
C ILE A 39 -2.48 2.96 -4.67
N TRP A 40 -2.02 1.94 -3.95
CA TRP A 40 -1.99 1.93 -2.50
C TRP A 40 -0.53 1.98 -2.05
N PHE A 41 -0.15 3.06 -1.37
CA PHE A 41 1.16 3.23 -0.75
C PHE A 41 1.08 2.77 0.70
N VAL A 42 1.60 1.60 1.00
CA VAL A 42 1.58 0.99 2.33
C VAL A 42 2.66 1.60 3.20
N THR A 43 2.25 2.22 4.29
CA THR A 43 3.18 2.80 5.26
C THR A 43 3.32 1.94 6.50
N GLU A 44 2.23 1.32 6.94
CA GLU A 44 2.16 0.52 8.17
C GLU A 44 1.23 -0.67 7.93
N GLY A 45 1.33 -1.68 8.77
CA GLY A 45 0.36 -2.75 8.81
C GLY A 45 0.56 -3.66 10.01
N ASP A 46 -0.52 -4.31 10.43
CA ASP A 46 -0.50 -5.30 11.50
C ASP A 46 -1.55 -6.37 11.23
N ALA A 47 -1.38 -7.52 11.86
CA ALA A 47 -2.36 -8.59 11.80
C ALA A 47 -3.58 -8.20 12.63
N TYR A 48 -4.77 -8.29 12.04
CA TYR A 48 -6.03 -7.99 12.70
C TYR A 48 -7.00 -9.15 12.49
N GLU A 49 -7.34 -9.82 13.60
CA GLU A 49 -8.16 -11.04 13.60
C GLU A 49 -7.57 -12.14 12.69
N ASP A 50 -8.26 -12.46 11.59
CA ASP A 50 -7.86 -13.47 10.59
C ASP A 50 -7.31 -12.84 9.30
N ASP A 51 -7.05 -11.54 9.28
CA ASP A 51 -6.57 -10.79 8.12
C ASP A 51 -5.34 -9.93 8.46
N PHE A 52 -4.73 -9.34 7.43
CA PHE A 52 -3.66 -8.36 7.57
C PHE A 52 -4.14 -7.01 7.08
N CYS A 53 -4.18 -6.02 7.96
CA CYS A 53 -4.66 -4.68 7.62
C CYS A 53 -3.50 -3.70 7.54
N PHE A 54 -3.60 -2.80 6.57
CA PHE A 54 -2.61 -1.80 6.24
C PHE A 54 -3.15 -0.42 6.54
N PHE A 55 -2.24 0.50 6.83
CA PHE A 55 -2.50 1.93 6.80
C PHE A 55 -1.57 2.59 5.78
N GLY A 56 -2.12 3.49 4.98
CA GLY A 56 -1.38 4.08 3.89
C GLY A 56 -2.11 5.16 3.13
N TYR A 57 -1.43 5.67 2.11
CA TYR A 57 -1.97 6.66 1.20
C TYR A 57 -2.55 5.96 -0.02
N VAL A 58 -3.83 6.20 -0.29
CA VAL A 58 -4.56 5.60 -1.40
C VAL A 58 -4.79 6.66 -2.46
N VAL A 59 -4.33 6.37 -3.67
CA VAL A 59 -4.60 7.20 -4.85
C VAL A 59 -5.74 6.55 -5.59
N GLY A 60 -6.92 7.09 -5.30
CA GLY A 60 -8.20 6.56 -5.67
C GLY A 60 -8.90 7.36 -6.78
N LEU A 61 -10.21 7.45 -6.64
CA LEU A 61 -10.99 8.57 -7.21
C LEU A 61 -10.58 9.89 -6.55
N GLU A 62 -10.37 9.83 -5.23
CA GLU A 62 -9.78 10.89 -4.41
C GLU A 62 -8.47 10.38 -3.82
N ARG A 63 -7.63 11.30 -3.33
CA ARG A 63 -6.37 10.93 -2.68
C ARG A 63 -6.54 11.09 -1.18
N GLU A 64 -6.39 9.98 -0.45
CA GLU A 64 -6.71 9.96 0.97
C GLU A 64 -5.80 9.03 1.76
N TRP A 65 -5.70 9.31 3.05
CA TRP A 65 -5.11 8.39 4.02
C TRP A 65 -6.21 7.46 4.51
N GLY A 66 -5.96 6.15 4.44
CA GLY A 66 -7.00 5.17 4.74
C GLY A 66 -6.44 3.83 5.21
N TYR A 67 -7.35 3.07 5.80
CA TYR A 67 -7.14 1.68 6.15
C TYR A 67 -7.68 0.80 5.04
N PHE A 68 -6.98 -0.30 4.77
CA PHE A 68 -7.41 -1.32 3.81
C PHE A 68 -6.76 -2.64 4.20
N CYS A 69 -7.46 -3.75 3.96
CA CYS A 69 -6.94 -5.07 4.34
C CYS A 69 -6.52 -5.90 3.12
N LEU A 70 -5.67 -6.89 3.37
CA LEU A 70 -5.14 -7.77 2.33
C LEU A 70 -6.25 -8.52 1.60
N SER A 71 -7.26 -9.01 2.33
CA SER A 71 -8.41 -9.67 1.73
C SER A 71 -9.18 -8.78 0.76
N GLU A 72 -9.29 -7.46 1.04
CA GLU A 72 -9.93 -6.50 0.15
C GLU A 72 -9.16 -6.38 -1.16
N LEU A 73 -7.83 -6.22 -1.09
CA LEU A 73 -6.97 -6.16 -2.27
C LEU A 73 -7.01 -7.45 -3.10
N GLU A 74 -7.04 -8.61 -2.45
CA GLU A 74 -7.14 -9.92 -3.11
C GLU A 74 -8.52 -10.16 -3.73
N SER A 75 -9.57 -9.56 -3.17
CA SER A 75 -10.93 -9.65 -3.71
C SER A 75 -11.14 -8.85 -4.99
N VAL A 76 -10.27 -7.89 -5.28
CA VAL A 76 -10.31 -7.09 -6.51
C VAL A 76 -9.88 -7.97 -7.68
N ASP A 77 -10.87 -8.47 -8.42
CA ASP A 77 -10.70 -9.19 -9.68
C ASP A 77 -11.66 -8.60 -10.71
N ILE A 78 -11.10 -8.03 -11.79
CA ILE A 78 -11.88 -7.60 -12.95
C ILE A 78 -11.39 -8.40 -14.15
N ASN A 79 -12.21 -9.34 -14.60
CA ASN A 79 -11.93 -10.21 -15.74
C ASN A 79 -10.59 -10.97 -15.62
N GLY A 80 -10.23 -11.41 -14.41
CA GLY A 80 -8.98 -12.12 -14.12
C GLY A 80 -7.76 -11.22 -13.93
N ILE A 81 -7.93 -9.89 -14.02
CA ILE A 81 -6.89 -8.92 -13.70
C ILE A 81 -7.08 -8.51 -12.24
N LYS A 82 -6.02 -8.70 -11.45
CA LYS A 82 -6.00 -8.47 -10.01
C LYS A 82 -5.06 -7.33 -9.64
N VAL A 83 -5.12 -6.91 -8.39
CA VAL A 83 -4.09 -6.05 -7.80
C VAL A 83 -2.73 -6.74 -7.86
N CYS A 84 -1.68 -5.97 -8.15
CA CYS A 84 -0.31 -6.44 -8.19
C CYS A 84 0.56 -5.59 -7.25
N ARG A 85 1.59 -6.20 -6.66
CA ARG A 85 2.61 -5.49 -5.89
C ARG A 85 3.72 -5.01 -6.82
N ASP A 86 4.30 -3.85 -6.52
CA ASP A 86 5.58 -3.45 -7.10
C ASP A 86 6.72 -4.24 -6.44
N GLU A 87 7.35 -5.12 -7.20
CA GLU A 87 8.44 -5.97 -6.73
C GLU A 87 9.77 -5.23 -6.57
N ASP A 88 9.98 -4.18 -7.35
CA ASP A 88 11.19 -3.36 -7.36
C ASP A 88 11.12 -2.18 -6.38
N HIS A 89 10.00 -2.04 -5.65
CA HIS A 89 9.84 -0.99 -4.66
C HIS A 89 10.80 -1.18 -3.50
N VAL A 90 11.54 -0.11 -3.20
CA VAL A 90 12.45 -0.03 -2.05
C VAL A 90 11.88 0.98 -1.07
N PRO A 91 11.84 0.67 0.24
CA PRO A 91 11.30 1.57 1.25
C PRO A 91 11.86 2.98 1.14
N ARG A 92 10.97 3.95 0.94
CA ARG A 92 11.34 5.36 0.75
C ARG A 92 10.19 6.29 1.19
N PRO A 93 10.44 7.57 1.44
CA PRO A 93 9.40 8.50 1.87
C PRO A 93 8.27 8.63 0.87
N LEU A 94 7.04 8.88 1.35
CA LEU A 94 5.85 9.04 0.51
C LEU A 94 6.07 10.07 -0.60
N SER A 95 6.63 11.24 -0.29
CA SER A 95 6.92 12.29 -1.27
C SER A 95 7.76 11.82 -2.47
N GLU A 96 8.78 10.97 -2.23
CA GLU A 96 9.59 10.38 -3.30
C GLU A 96 8.79 9.36 -4.12
N CYS A 97 7.93 8.57 -3.46
CA CYS A 97 7.02 7.66 -4.15
C CYS A 97 6.08 8.44 -5.07
N LEU A 98 5.39 9.46 -4.55
CA LEU A 98 4.47 10.28 -5.33
C LEU A 98 5.17 10.89 -6.56
N GLN A 99 6.39 11.40 -6.41
CA GLN A 99 7.19 11.89 -7.52
C GLN A 99 7.51 10.81 -8.57
N GLN A 100 7.93 9.61 -8.12
CA GLN A 100 8.21 8.48 -9.03
C GLN A 100 6.98 8.09 -9.86
N TYR A 101 5.79 8.16 -9.26
CA TYR A 101 4.52 7.85 -9.91
C TYR A 101 3.89 9.05 -10.64
N GLY A 102 4.58 10.20 -10.70
CA GLY A 102 4.08 11.41 -11.37
C GLY A 102 2.85 12.04 -10.69
N ILE A 103 2.62 11.74 -9.41
CA ILE A 103 1.52 12.28 -8.62
C ILE A 103 2.00 13.60 -8.02
N VAL A 104 1.58 14.71 -8.63
CA VAL A 104 1.86 16.04 -8.11
C VAL A 104 0.81 16.38 -7.04
N GLU A 105 1.24 16.65 -5.81
CA GLU A 105 0.41 17.34 -4.83
C GLU A 105 0.12 18.75 -5.36
N ASN A 106 -1.17 19.11 -5.42
CA ASN A 106 -1.61 20.42 -5.88
C ASN A 106 -1.40 21.48 -4.80
#